data_AF-B1B1Z7-F1
#
_entry.id   AF-B1B1Z7-F1
#
_cell.length_a   1.000
_cell.length_b   1.000
_cell.length_c   1.000
_cell.angle_alpha   90.00
_cell.angle_beta   90.00
_cell.angle_gamma   90.00
#
_symmetry.space_group_name_H-M   'P 1'
#
loop_
_entity.id
_entity.type
_entity.pdbx_description
1 polymer ?
#
loop_
_entity_poly.entity_id
_entity_poly.type
_entity_poly.pdbx_seq_one_letter_code
_entity_poly.pdbx_strand_id
1 'polypeptide(L)'
;MDKIQELIIHMGLESNHMFILAMICCAMIIDFLSGVFAAKMNPKIDFQSRIGINGILKKIAALMLLIFFIPLAMTIPGNTGTGLLYVLYFGYLLMEIQSILENYQKIGIDVSLFQNFINRYSKSTMDNNKTNNSNEKEKKEEK
;
A
#
# COMPACT_ATOMS: atom_id res chain seq x y z
N MET A 1 -4.89 -26.52 24.12
CA MET A 1 -4.64 -25.27 23.40
C MET A 1 -3.12 -25.13 23.31
N ASP A 2 -2.56 -24.98 22.11
CA ASP A 2 -1.10 -25.03 21.92
C ASP A 2 -0.42 -23.80 22.51
N LYS A 3 0.81 -23.93 23.03
CA LYS A 3 1.60 -22.80 23.59
C LYS A 3 1.74 -21.62 22.63
N ILE A 4 1.75 -21.90 21.33
CA ILE A 4 1.79 -20.88 20.28
C ILE A 4 0.49 -20.08 20.26
N GLN A 5 -0.66 -20.73 20.47
CA GLN A 5 -1.96 -20.06 20.52
C GLN A 5 -2.07 -19.14 21.75
N GLU A 6 -1.58 -19.57 22.93
CA GLU A 6 -1.51 -18.69 24.11
C GLU A 6 -0.58 -17.49 23.89
N LEU A 7 0.57 -17.69 23.26
CA LEU A 7 1.51 -16.61 22.95
C LEU A 7 0.91 -15.58 21.98
N ILE A 8 0.16 -16.05 20.97
CA ILE A 8 -0.55 -15.22 19.99
C ILE A 8 -1.66 -14.40 20.67
N ILE A 9 -2.42 -15.01 21.58
CA ILE A 9 -3.46 -14.33 22.36
C ILE A 9 -2.85 -13.30 23.30
N HIS A 10 -1.73 -13.62 23.98
CA HIS A 10 -1.01 -12.67 24.83
C HIS A 10 -0.39 -11.50 24.05
N MET A 11 -0.08 -11.67 22.76
CA MET A 11 0.32 -10.59 21.84
C MET A 11 -0.87 -9.86 21.20
N GLY A 12 -2.11 -10.23 21.53
CA GLY A 12 -3.32 -9.51 21.12
C GLY A 12 -3.85 -9.84 19.74
N LEU A 13 -3.35 -10.91 19.13
CA LEU A 13 -3.87 -11.39 17.87
C LEU A 13 -5.12 -12.24 18.12
N GLU A 14 -6.24 -11.57 18.36
CA GLU A 14 -7.56 -12.22 18.25
C GLU A 14 -7.74 -12.76 16.83
N SER A 15 -8.51 -13.86 16.68
CA SER A 15 -8.78 -14.51 15.39
C SER A 15 -9.26 -13.54 14.29
N ASN A 16 -9.97 -12.47 14.67
CA ASN A 16 -10.44 -11.42 13.78
C ASN A 16 -9.31 -10.57 13.17
N HIS A 17 -8.26 -10.25 13.92
CA HIS A 17 -7.12 -9.48 13.42
C HIS A 17 -6.31 -10.29 12.41
N MET A 18 -6.15 -11.59 12.68
CA MET A 18 -5.46 -12.52 11.77
C MET A 18 -6.17 -12.62 10.43
N PHE A 19 -7.51 -12.65 10.42
CA PHE A 19 -8.28 -12.71 9.19
C PHE A 19 -8.09 -11.45 8.32
N ILE A 20 -8.17 -10.26 8.93
CA ILE A 20 -8.01 -9.00 8.19
C ILE A 20 -6.56 -8.81 7.72
N LEU A 21 -5.58 -9.15 8.56
CA LEU A 21 -4.18 -9.11 8.16
C LEU A 21 -3.90 -10.07 6.99
N ALA A 22 -4.51 -11.26 6.99
CA ALA A 22 -4.44 -12.18 5.87
C ALA A 22 -5.06 -11.59 4.58
N MET A 23 -6.21 -10.91 4.68
CA MET A 23 -6.79 -10.22 3.52
C MET A 23 -5.89 -9.11 2.97
N ILE A 24 -5.23 -8.34 3.84
CA ILE A 24 -4.24 -7.33 3.43
C ILE A 24 -3.06 -8.00 2.72
N CYS A 25 -2.54 -9.11 3.24
CA CYS A 25 -1.50 -9.90 2.59
C CYS A 25 -1.93 -10.42 1.21
N CYS A 26 -3.16 -10.95 1.08
CA CYS A 26 -3.70 -11.35 -0.21
C CYS A 26 -3.78 -10.19 -1.20
N ALA A 27 -4.28 -9.02 -0.76
CA ALA A 27 -4.31 -7.82 -1.58
C ALA A 27 -2.90 -7.38 -2.04
N MET A 28 -1.92 -7.42 -1.13
CA MET A 28 -0.52 -7.12 -1.46
C MET A 28 0.07 -8.05 -2.52
N ILE A 29 -0.25 -9.34 -2.47
CA ILE A 29 0.18 -10.34 -3.46
C ILE A 29 -0.47 -10.05 -4.81
N ILE A 30 -1.78 -9.82 -4.85
CA ILE A 30 -2.51 -9.48 -6.09
C ILE A 30 -1.95 -8.19 -6.70
N ASP A 31 -1.70 -7.19 -5.88
CA ASP A 31 -1.10 -5.93 -6.33
C ASP A 31 0.29 -6.15 -6.93
N PHE A 32 1.16 -6.92 -6.26
CA PHE A 32 2.49 -7.21 -6.79
C PHE A 32 2.43 -7.94 -8.13
N LEU A 33 1.60 -8.98 -8.23
CA LEU A 33 1.44 -9.76 -9.47
C LEU A 33 0.84 -8.91 -10.59
N SER A 34 -0.18 -8.11 -10.30
CA SER A 34 -0.79 -7.20 -11.28
C SER A 34 0.20 -6.12 -11.73
N GLY A 35 1.05 -5.61 -10.85
CA GLY A 35 2.11 -4.67 -11.19
C GLY A 35 3.19 -5.29 -12.08
N VAL A 36 3.59 -6.53 -11.79
CA VAL A 36 4.51 -7.29 -12.64
C VAL A 36 3.91 -7.49 -14.04
N PHE A 37 2.64 -7.86 -14.11
CA PHE A 37 1.92 -8.08 -15.36
C PHE A 37 1.74 -6.78 -16.17
N ALA A 38 1.37 -5.69 -15.50
CA ALA A 38 1.19 -4.38 -16.12
C ALA A 38 2.45 -3.85 -16.80
N ALA A 39 3.61 -4.05 -16.19
CA ALA A 39 4.88 -3.64 -16.77
C ALA A 39 5.35 -4.62 -17.87
N LYS A 40 5.00 -5.91 -17.82
CA LYS A 40 5.28 -6.85 -18.91
C LYS A 40 4.44 -6.58 -20.17
N MET A 41 3.19 -6.17 -20.02
CA MET A 41 2.28 -5.92 -21.16
C MET A 41 2.41 -4.53 -21.77
N ASN A 42 2.99 -3.56 -21.06
CA ASN A 42 3.22 -2.23 -21.60
C ASN A 42 4.64 -2.09 -22.16
N PRO A 43 4.83 -2.02 -23.48
CA PRO A 43 6.15 -1.80 -24.09
C PRO A 43 6.76 -0.43 -23.78
N LYS A 44 6.01 0.48 -23.14
CA LYS A 44 6.46 1.80 -22.68
C LYS A 44 6.97 1.80 -21.23
N ILE A 45 6.76 0.71 -20.48
CA ILE A 45 7.20 0.60 -19.09
C ILE A 45 8.42 -0.31 -19.10
N ASP A 46 9.61 0.27 -19.13
CA ASP A 46 10.80 -0.50 -18.81
C ASP A 46 10.69 -0.97 -17.36
N PHE A 47 10.86 -2.26 -17.14
CA PHE A 47 10.92 -2.85 -15.81
C PHE A 47 12.25 -2.45 -15.14
N GLN A 48 12.35 -1.18 -14.77
CA GLN A 48 13.49 -0.67 -14.05
C GLN A 48 13.43 -1.25 -12.64
N SER A 49 14.46 -2.00 -12.25
CA SER A 49 14.59 -2.63 -10.93
C SER A 49 14.26 -1.67 -9.78
N ARG A 50 14.59 -0.39 -9.93
CA ARG A 50 14.24 0.68 -8.97
C ARG A 50 12.75 0.82 -8.70
N ILE A 51 11.88 0.78 -9.71
CA ILE A 51 10.42 0.90 -9.51
C ILE A 51 9.86 -0.34 -8.81
N GLY A 52 10.30 -1.54 -9.20
CA GLY A 52 9.89 -2.79 -8.57
C GLY A 52 10.32 -2.86 -7.10
N ILE A 53 11.58 -2.53 -6.81
CA ILE A 53 12.12 -2.48 -5.44
C ILE A 53 11.37 -1.46 -4.59
N ASN A 54 11.04 -0.28 -5.12
CA ASN A 54 10.32 0.74 -4.37
C ASN A 54 8.89 0.28 -4.01
N GLY A 55 8.24 -0.48 -4.90
CA GLY A 55 6.94 -1.11 -4.62
C GLY A 55 7.03 -2.16 -3.50
N ILE A 56 8.03 -3.04 -3.55
CA ILE A 56 8.26 -4.06 -2.51
C ILE A 56 8.60 -3.40 -1.17
N LEU A 57 9.45 -2.38 -1.16
CA LEU A 57 9.83 -1.66 0.06
C LEU A 57 8.61 -1.00 0.73
N LYS A 58 7.68 -0.44 -0.05
CA LYS A 58 6.42 0.10 0.48
C LYS A 58 5.58 -0.97 1.18
N LYS A 59 5.50 -2.17 0.62
CA LYS A 59 4.77 -3.31 1.22
C LYS A 59 5.42 -3.82 2.50
N ILE A 60 6.75 -3.94 2.50
CA ILE A 60 7.52 -4.32 3.71
C ILE A 60 7.34 -3.26 4.80
N ALA A 61 7.40 -1.98 4.46
CA ALA A 61 7.18 -0.88 5.41
C ALA A 61 5.77 -0.92 6.00
N ALA A 62 4.75 -1.20 5.17
CA ALA A 62 3.37 -1.37 5.62
C ALA A 62 3.23 -2.53 6.63
N LEU A 63 3.82 -3.70 6.31
CA LEU A 63 3.82 -4.86 7.19
C LEU A 63 4.54 -4.60 8.51
N MET A 64 5.72 -3.97 8.46
CA MET A 64 6.47 -3.59 9.66
C MET A 64 5.66 -2.65 10.55
N LEU A 65 4.96 -1.68 9.96
CA LEU A 65 4.10 -0.77 10.71
C LEU A 65 2.92 -1.53 11.34
N LEU A 66 2.22 -2.38 10.59
CA LEU A 66 1.10 -3.15 11.13
C LEU A 66 1.52 -4.07 12.28
N ILE A 67 2.64 -4.79 12.13
CA ILE A 67 3.18 -5.67 13.18
C ILE A 67 3.57 -4.86 14.42
N PHE A 68 4.14 -3.66 14.25
CA PHE A 68 4.47 -2.77 15.37
C PHE A 68 3.24 -2.25 16.11
N PHE A 69 2.17 -1.93 15.39
CA PHE A 69 0.95 -1.38 15.99
C PHE A 69 0.08 -2.42 16.71
N ILE A 70 0.26 -3.72 16.45
CA ILE A 70 -0.46 -4.79 17.17
C ILE A 70 -0.18 -4.78 18.69
N PRO A 71 1.07 -4.90 19.17
CA PRO A 71 1.35 -4.82 20.61
C PRO A 71 1.11 -3.43 21.19
N LEU A 72 1.32 -2.38 20.38
CA LEU A 72 1.03 -1.00 20.81
C LEU A 72 -0.46 -0.79 21.09
N ALA A 73 -1.34 -1.37 20.27
CA ALA A 73 -2.79 -1.31 20.48
C ALA A 73 -3.21 -1.93 21.82
N MET A 74 -2.54 -2.98 22.28
CA MET A 74 -2.82 -3.58 23.59
C MET A 74 -2.38 -2.73 24.77
N THR A 75 -1.38 -1.87 24.57
CA THR A 75 -0.84 -1.01 25.63
C THR A 75 -1.76 0.18 25.91
N ILE A 76 -2.63 0.52 24.94
CA ILE A 76 -3.60 1.61 25.08
C ILE A 76 -4.84 1.07 25.82
N PRO A 77 -5.21 1.65 26.99
CA PRO A 77 -6.34 1.19 27.77
C PRO A 77 -7.68 1.42 27.06
N GLY A 78 -8.64 0.53 27.31
CA GLY A 78 -9.95 0.53 26.67
C GLY A 78 -9.93 0.01 25.23
N ASN A 79 -11.01 0.23 24.48
CA ASN A 79 -11.14 -0.26 23.10
C ASN A 79 -10.48 0.65 22.05
N THR A 80 -9.82 1.73 22.48
CA THR A 80 -9.25 2.75 21.57
C THR A 80 -8.08 2.21 20.76
N GLY A 81 -7.20 1.41 21.36
CA GLY A 81 -6.08 0.79 20.65
C GLY A 81 -6.53 -0.16 19.54
N THR A 82 -7.53 -1.00 19.85
CA THR A 82 -8.17 -1.88 18.87
C THR A 82 -8.86 -1.08 17.75
N GLY A 83 -9.57 0.00 18.08
CA GLY A 83 -10.19 0.89 17.10
C GLY A 83 -9.16 1.52 16.15
N LEU A 84 -8.04 2.02 16.68
CA LEU A 84 -6.93 2.54 15.88
C LEU A 84 -6.36 1.48 14.94
N LEU A 85 -6.20 0.24 15.41
CA LEU A 85 -5.69 -0.87 14.62
C LEU A 85 -6.62 -1.21 13.44
N TYR A 86 -7.94 -1.20 13.66
CA TYR A 86 -8.92 -1.39 12.57
C TYR A 86 -8.87 -0.27 11.53
N VAL A 87 -8.72 0.99 11.96
CA VAL A 87 -8.56 2.12 11.04
C VAL A 87 -7.29 1.97 10.21
N LEU A 88 -6.17 1.55 10.82
CA LEU A 88 -4.92 1.27 10.12
C LEU A 88 -5.08 0.13 9.11
N TYR A 89 -5.66 -0.99 9.52
CA TYR A 89 -5.93 -2.12 8.63
C TYR A 89 -6.78 -1.72 7.41
N PHE A 90 -7.89 -1.03 7.66
CA PHE A 90 -8.76 -0.57 6.60
C PHE A 90 -8.05 0.42 5.67
N GLY A 91 -7.32 1.38 6.23
CA GLY A 91 -6.53 2.35 5.45
C GLY A 91 -5.51 1.67 4.55
N TYR A 92 -4.76 0.69 5.07
CA TYR A 92 -3.81 -0.07 4.26
C TYR A 92 -4.47 -0.92 3.19
N LEU A 93 -5.60 -1.56 3.50
CA LEU A 93 -6.37 -2.32 2.52
C LEU A 93 -6.84 -1.43 1.36
N LEU A 94 -7.35 -0.22 1.67
CA LEU A 94 -7.73 0.75 0.64
C LEU A 94 -6.54 1.17 -0.24
N MET A 95 -5.36 1.37 0.34
CA MET A 95 -4.15 1.70 -0.42
C MET A 95 -3.73 0.57 -1.37
N GLU A 96 -3.85 -0.69 -0.95
CA GLU A 96 -3.55 -1.83 -1.81
C GLU A 96 -4.60 -2.00 -2.92
N ILE A 97 -5.89 -1.86 -2.62
CA ILE A 97 -6.96 -1.88 -3.64
C ILE A 97 -6.71 -0.80 -4.70
N GLN A 98 -6.32 0.41 -4.28
CA GLN A 98 -6.00 1.49 -5.21
C GLN A 98 -4.84 1.10 -6.15
N SER A 99 -3.78 0.53 -5.59
CA SER A 99 -2.61 0.10 -6.35
C SER A 99 -2.95 -1.00 -7.37
N ILE A 100 -3.81 -1.95 -6.99
CA ILE A 100 -4.34 -2.97 -7.91
C ILE A 100 -5.09 -2.32 -9.06
N LEU A 101 -6.00 -1.38 -8.76
CA LEU A 101 -6.81 -0.69 -9.77
C LEU A 101 -5.93 0.12 -10.74
N GLU A 102 -4.89 0.78 -10.25
CA GLU A 102 -3.89 1.47 -11.09
C GLU A 102 -3.17 0.50 -12.03
N ASN A 103 -2.81 -0.70 -11.55
CA ASN A 103 -2.18 -1.72 -12.39
C ASN A 103 -3.15 -2.27 -13.44
N TYR A 104 -4.40 -2.51 -13.06
CA TYR A 104 -5.46 -2.95 -13.99
C TYR A 104 -5.73 -1.92 -15.08
N GLN A 105 -5.77 -0.63 -14.74
CA GLN A 105 -5.92 0.44 -15.72
C GLN A 105 -4.78 0.44 -16.74
N LYS A 106 -3.54 0.21 -16.30
CA LYS A 106 -2.36 0.11 -17.19
C LYS A 106 -2.46 -1.06 -18.16
N ILE A 107 -3.14 -2.15 -17.77
CA ILE A 107 -3.35 -3.34 -18.63
C ILE A 107 -4.54 -3.14 -19.59
N GLY A 108 -5.30 -2.04 -19.46
CA GLY A 108 -6.46 -1.73 -20.29
C GLY A 108 -7.78 -2.29 -19.76
N ILE A 109 -7.82 -2.72 -18.50
CA ILE A 109 -9.08 -3.09 -17.82
C ILE A 109 -9.83 -1.80 -17.48
N ASP A 110 -11.13 -1.75 -17.82
CA ASP A 110 -11.98 -0.62 -17.49
C ASP A 110 -12.23 -0.55 -15.98
N VAL A 111 -11.73 0.52 -15.36
CA VAL A 111 -11.89 0.85 -13.94
C VAL A 111 -12.70 2.13 -13.74
N SER A 112 -13.52 2.52 -14.73
CA SER A 112 -14.31 3.75 -14.76
C SER A 112 -15.14 3.99 -13.50
N LEU A 113 -15.71 2.92 -12.91
CA LEU A 113 -16.46 2.97 -11.65
C LEU A 113 -15.62 3.46 -10.46
N PHE A 114 -14.30 3.30 -10.52
CA PHE A 114 -13.33 3.69 -9.50
C PHE A 114 -12.41 4.83 -9.95
N GLN A 115 -12.68 5.46 -11.10
CA GLN A 115 -11.80 6.48 -11.67
C GLN A 115 -11.60 7.67 -10.71
N ASN A 116 -12.65 8.05 -9.98
CA ASN A 116 -12.59 9.10 -8.96
C ASN A 116 -11.64 8.77 -7.80
N PHE A 117 -11.50 7.48 -7.48
CA PHE A 117 -10.60 7.00 -6.44
C PHE A 117 -9.14 7.07 -6.92
N ILE A 118 -8.87 6.58 -8.13
CA ILE A 118 -7.54 6.60 -8.76
C ILE A 118 -7.04 8.04 -9.01
N ASN A 119 -7.92 8.91 -9.54
CA ASN A 119 -7.55 10.27 -9.93
C ASN A 119 -7.10 11.15 -8.75
N ARG A 120 -7.57 10.88 -7.52
CA ARG A 120 -7.17 11.64 -6.32
C ARG A 120 -5.69 11.46 -5.97
N TYR A 121 -5.10 10.32 -6.29
CA TYR A 121 -3.69 10.03 -5.98
C TYR A 121 -2.75 10.35 -7.15
N SER A 122 -3.18 10.07 -8.39
CA SER A 122 -2.39 10.41 -9.59
C SER A 122 -2.15 11.92 -9.72
N LYS A 123 -3.14 12.75 -9.35
CA LYS A 123 -3.00 14.22 -9.38
C LYS A 123 -1.89 14.72 -8.44
N SER A 124 -1.73 14.08 -7.27
CA SER A 124 -0.65 14.38 -6.32
C SER A 124 0.74 14.09 -6.91
N THR A 125 0.87 13.07 -7.76
CA THR A 125 2.14 12.74 -8.43
C THR A 125 2.46 13.70 -9.59
N MET A 126 1.44 14.19 -10.31
CA MET A 126 1.60 15.12 -11.43
C MET A 126 2.00 16.55 -10.99
N ASP A 127 1.46 17.05 -9.88
CA ASP A 127 1.78 18.39 -9.38
C ASP A 127 3.24 18.50 -8.88
N ASN A 128 3.79 17.40 -8.33
CA ASN A 128 5.19 17.33 -7.89
C ASN A 128 6.19 17.33 -9.07
N ASN A 129 5.85 16.67 -10.19
CA ASN A 129 6.73 16.64 -11.37
C ASN A 129 6.76 17.97 -12.13
N LYS A 130 5.67 18.73 -12.10
CA LYS A 130 5.59 20.06 -12.75
C LYS A 130 6.46 21.08 -11.99
N THR A 131 6.41 21.05 -10.66
CA THR A 131 7.21 21.92 -9.79
C THR A 131 8.71 21.64 -9.92
N ASN A 132 9.13 20.37 -9.98
CA ASN A 132 10.54 20.01 -10.15
C ASN A 132 11.11 20.43 -11.52
N ASN A 133 10.34 20.29 -12.61
CA ASN A 133 10.78 20.70 -13.94
C ASN A 133 10.86 22.23 -14.12
N SER A 134 10.04 22.99 -13.41
CA SER A 134 10.13 24.46 -13.40
C SER A 134 11.39 24.95 -12.68
N ASN A 135 11.70 24.36 -11.52
CA ASN A 135 12.89 24.73 -10.74
C ASN A 135 14.21 24.34 -11.44
N GLU A 136 14.21 23.27 -12.25
CA GLU A 136 15.39 22.84 -13.02
C GLU A 136 15.65 23.73 -14.25
N LYS A 137 14.61 24.36 -14.79
CA LYS A 137 14.73 25.33 -15.90
C LYS A 137 15.25 26.68 -15.41
N GLU A 138 14.71 27.20 -14.31
CA GLU A 138 15.20 28.46 -13.72
C GLU A 138 16.68 28.36 -13.31
N LYS A 139 17.11 27.22 -12.77
CA LYS A 139 18.51 27.01 -12.37
C LYS A 139 19.51 26.85 -13.53
N LYS A 140 19.03 26.63 -14.75
CA LYS A 140 19.84 26.56 -15.99
C LYS A 140 19.93 27.90 -16.71
N GLU A 141 19.02 28.83 -16.43
CA GLU A 141 19.03 30.18 -17.02
C GLU A 141 19.88 31.18 -16.21
N GLU A 142 20.25 30.84 -14.96
CA GLU A 142 21.15 31.65 -14.10
C GLU A 142 22.65 31.25 -14.18
N LYS A 143 23.06 30.35 -15.09
CA LYS A 143 24.46 29.95 -15.31
C LYS A 143 24.92 30.28 -16.72
#